data_AF-A0A3M6QDE5-F1
#
_entry.id   AF-A0A3M6QDE5-F1
#
_cell.length_a   1.000
_cell.length_b   1.000
_cell.length_c   1.000
_cell.angle_alpha   90.00
_cell.angle_beta   90.00
_cell.angle_gamma   90.00
#
_symmetry.space_group_name_H-M   'P 1'
#
loop_
_entity.id
_entity.type
_entity.pdbx_description
1 polymer ?
#
loop_
_entity_poly.entity_id
_entity_poly.type
_entity_poly.pdbx_seq_one_letter_code
_entity_poly.pdbx_strand_id
1 'polypeptide(L)'
;MDKQRHPSTTNDNGKCMQELIERILGHRGHFVCAQISAPASQHKKLPFTHICTPPTGDASDLPEVGGLRRFYSAIGSLTLYHVAASDEAGAYIASPAQWASLQHDFLGGFEGMSAQDWSAEDQAWIEACCVIGTEPHTGNYFLMRMEGDDAGWVYSFTHAGLEFDEEAPSLPAFVEKLLTVNNSLARRLAYHMRFSEDGGRTQWTLHSIHDNTGACGRLEA
;
A
#
# COMPACT_ATOMS: atom_id res chain seq x y z
N MET A 1 -35.92 -22.82 -20.41
CA MET A 1 -35.64 -21.60 -19.61
C MET A 1 -34.85 -22.05 -18.40
N ASP A 2 -33.55 -22.27 -18.60
CA ASP A 2 -32.64 -22.67 -17.53
C ASP A 2 -32.11 -21.44 -16.81
N LYS A 3 -32.32 -21.41 -15.49
CA LYS A 3 -31.78 -20.37 -14.61
C LYS A 3 -30.28 -20.58 -14.48
N GLN A 4 -29.50 -19.67 -15.06
CA GLN A 4 -28.05 -19.57 -14.85
C GLN A 4 -27.77 -19.44 -13.34
N ARG A 5 -27.07 -20.43 -12.78
CA ARG A 5 -26.41 -20.30 -11.49
C ARG A 5 -25.17 -19.44 -11.70
N HIS A 6 -25.16 -18.27 -11.08
CA HIS A 6 -23.93 -17.50 -10.89
C HIS A 6 -22.99 -18.31 -9.97
N PRO A 7 -21.70 -18.47 -10.31
CA PRO A 7 -20.74 -19.05 -9.39
C PRO A 7 -20.49 -18.07 -8.25
N SER A 8 -20.82 -18.49 -7.03
CA SER A 8 -20.52 -17.75 -5.81
C SER A 8 -19.00 -17.73 -5.59
N THR A 9 -18.37 -16.58 -5.79
CA THR A 9 -16.96 -16.33 -5.46
C THR A 9 -16.80 -16.00 -3.98
N THR A 10 -17.03 -16.99 -3.12
CA THR A 10 -16.75 -16.92 -1.68
C THR A 10 -15.36 -17.48 -1.39
N ASN A 11 -14.46 -16.65 -0.86
CA ASN A 11 -13.18 -17.07 -0.28
C ASN A 11 -13.33 -17.22 1.25
N ASP A 12 -12.41 -17.97 1.85
CA ASP A 12 -12.28 -18.37 3.27
C ASP A 12 -12.22 -17.25 4.34
N ASN A 13 -12.58 -16.00 3.99
CA ASN A 13 -12.84 -14.91 4.95
C ASN A 13 -14.13 -14.11 4.67
N GLY A 14 -15.03 -14.65 3.83
CA GLY A 14 -16.44 -14.22 3.76
C GLY A 14 -16.76 -12.88 3.11
N LYS A 15 -15.77 -12.07 2.70
CA LYS A 15 -16.03 -10.77 2.03
C LYS A 15 -15.84 -10.81 0.51
N CYS A 16 -16.75 -10.15 -0.21
CA CYS A 16 -16.70 -10.07 -1.66
C CYS A 16 -15.80 -8.90 -2.11
N MET A 17 -15.10 -9.03 -3.26
CA MET A 17 -14.29 -7.95 -3.85
C MET A 17 -15.09 -6.65 -4.04
N GLN A 18 -16.38 -6.77 -4.34
CA GLN A 18 -17.29 -5.63 -4.44
C GLN A 18 -17.37 -4.83 -3.13
N GLU A 19 -17.42 -5.51 -1.98
CA GLU A 19 -17.47 -4.86 -0.66
C GLU A 19 -16.15 -4.14 -0.35
N LEU A 20 -15.02 -4.71 -0.76
CA LEU A 20 -13.71 -4.06 -0.63
C LEU A 20 -13.66 -2.78 -1.46
N ILE A 21 -14.12 -2.81 -2.72
CA ILE A 21 -14.17 -1.63 -3.60
C ILE A 21 -15.07 -0.55 -3.01
N GLU A 22 -16.27 -0.91 -2.55
CA GLU A 22 -17.19 0.02 -1.90
C GLU A 22 -16.57 0.64 -0.64
N ARG A 23 -15.85 -0.16 0.15
CA ARG A 23 -15.10 0.35 1.31
C ARG A 23 -14.00 1.31 0.88
N ILE A 24 -13.21 1.00 -0.13
CA ILE A 24 -12.15 1.90 -0.65
C ILE A 24 -12.75 3.22 -1.09
N LEU A 25 -13.78 3.19 -1.93
CA LEU A 25 -14.40 4.39 -2.51
C LEU A 25 -15.17 5.22 -1.47
N GLY A 26 -15.72 4.56 -0.45
CA GLY A 26 -16.45 5.22 0.64
C GLY A 26 -15.55 5.75 1.76
N HIS A 27 -14.33 5.24 1.89
CA HIS A 27 -13.39 5.60 2.95
C HIS A 27 -12.75 6.96 2.68
N ARG A 28 -12.80 7.83 3.68
CA ARG A 28 -12.27 9.19 3.62
C ARG A 28 -12.03 9.69 5.02
N GLY A 29 -11.22 10.73 5.16
CA GLY A 29 -10.94 11.26 6.47
C GLY A 29 -10.00 12.45 6.42
N HIS A 30 -9.29 12.66 7.51
CA HIS A 30 -8.26 13.67 7.58
C HIS A 30 -7.10 13.25 8.48
N PHE A 31 -5.93 13.74 8.11
CA PHE A 31 -4.78 13.79 9.00
C PHE A 31 -4.85 15.03 9.87
N VAL A 32 -4.45 14.89 11.13
CA VAL A 32 -4.09 16.01 11.99
C VAL A 32 -2.57 16.04 12.03
N CYS A 33 -2.00 17.15 11.57
CA CYS A 33 -0.56 17.32 11.44
C CYS A 33 -0.07 18.41 12.39
N ALA A 34 1.18 18.31 12.83
CA ALA A 34 1.89 19.34 13.59
C ALA A 34 3.07 19.87 12.75
N GLN A 35 3.37 21.16 12.86
CA GLN A 35 4.51 21.74 12.16
C GLN A 35 5.82 21.35 12.85
N ILE A 36 6.84 20.93 12.07
CA ILE A 36 8.09 20.34 12.60
C ILE A 36 8.95 21.37 13.37
N SER A 37 8.77 22.67 13.14
CA SER A 37 9.60 23.73 13.73
C SER A 37 8.80 24.84 14.45
N ALA A 38 7.54 24.57 14.80
CA ALA A 38 6.69 25.53 15.50
C ALA A 38 6.23 25.00 16.87
N PRO A 39 5.70 25.87 17.75
CA PRO A 39 5.12 25.43 19.02
C PRO A 39 4.04 24.37 18.78
N ALA A 40 3.94 23.41 19.72
CA ALA A 40 3.05 22.25 19.64
C ALA A 40 1.56 22.57 19.44
N SER A 41 1.14 23.84 19.53
CA SER A 41 -0.24 24.28 19.32
C SER A 41 -0.62 24.48 17.85
N GLN A 42 0.33 24.51 16.92
CA GLN A 42 0.01 24.63 15.50
C GLN A 42 -0.33 23.27 14.90
N HIS A 43 -1.64 23.05 14.72
CA HIS A 43 -2.16 21.90 14.02
C HIS A 43 -2.91 22.32 12.77
N LYS A 44 -2.81 21.47 11.74
CA LYS A 44 -3.67 21.56 10.57
C LYS A 44 -4.33 20.24 10.28
N LYS A 45 -5.47 20.33 9.60
CA LYS A 45 -6.20 19.16 9.10
C LYS A 45 -6.01 19.05 7.59
N LEU A 46 -5.52 17.91 7.14
CA LEU A 46 -5.37 17.61 5.72
C LEU A 46 -6.36 16.50 5.34
N PRO A 47 -7.35 16.78 4.48
CA PRO A 47 -8.25 15.73 4.03
C PRO A 47 -7.49 14.73 3.15
N PHE A 48 -7.83 13.44 3.29
CA PHE A 48 -7.34 12.40 2.40
C PHE A 48 -8.49 11.71 1.67
N THR A 49 -8.17 11.17 0.51
CA THR A 49 -9.05 10.29 -0.29
C THR A 49 -8.27 9.09 -0.82
N HIS A 50 -8.97 8.16 -1.48
CA HIS A 50 -8.35 7.06 -2.21
C HIS A 50 -8.63 7.24 -3.71
N ILE A 51 -7.67 6.88 -4.54
CA ILE A 51 -7.78 6.96 -6.00
C ILE A 51 -7.69 5.56 -6.55
N CYS A 52 -8.74 5.13 -7.25
CA CYS A 52 -8.75 3.90 -8.03
C CYS A 52 -8.75 4.24 -9.51
N THR A 53 -7.91 3.57 -10.29
CA THR A 53 -8.01 3.60 -11.75
C THR A 53 -8.79 2.39 -12.27
N PRO A 54 -9.45 2.49 -13.42
CA PRO A 54 -10.09 1.32 -14.04
C PRO A 54 -9.05 0.27 -14.44
N PRO A 55 -9.41 -1.02 -14.51
CA PRO A 55 -8.55 -2.07 -15.06
C PRO A 55 -7.98 -1.67 -16.43
N THR A 56 -6.67 -1.83 -16.62
CA THR A 56 -5.95 -1.36 -17.81
C THR A 56 -5.69 -2.45 -18.86
N GLY A 57 -6.12 -3.69 -18.60
CA GLY A 57 -5.93 -4.84 -19.50
C GLY A 57 -6.76 -6.05 -19.09
N ASP A 58 -6.58 -7.16 -19.80
CA ASP A 58 -7.19 -8.44 -19.41
C ASP A 58 -6.44 -9.03 -18.23
N ALA A 59 -7.14 -9.22 -17.11
CA ALA A 59 -6.57 -9.84 -15.93
C ALA A 59 -6.46 -11.36 -16.06
N SER A 60 -7.00 -11.99 -17.12
CA SER A 60 -6.95 -13.44 -17.35
C SER A 60 -5.54 -14.01 -17.27
N ASP A 61 -4.56 -13.23 -17.74
CA ASP A 61 -3.16 -13.63 -17.86
C ASP A 61 -2.39 -13.49 -16.53
N LEU A 62 -3.01 -12.87 -15.52
CA LEU A 62 -2.43 -12.77 -14.19
C LEU A 62 -2.52 -14.12 -13.45
N PRO A 63 -1.50 -14.48 -12.66
CA PRO A 63 -1.52 -15.67 -11.84
C PRO A 63 -2.69 -15.68 -10.84
N GLU A 64 -3.22 -16.88 -10.60
CA GLU A 64 -4.26 -17.11 -9.59
C GLU A 64 -3.65 -17.34 -8.21
N VAL A 65 -3.00 -16.28 -7.70
CA VAL A 65 -2.25 -16.29 -6.44
C VAL A 65 -2.68 -15.10 -5.58
N GLY A 66 -2.84 -15.28 -4.27
CA GLY A 66 -3.06 -14.16 -3.33
C GLY A 66 -4.23 -13.21 -3.66
N GLY A 67 -5.24 -13.65 -4.42
CA GLY A 67 -6.33 -12.78 -4.90
C GLY A 67 -5.93 -11.77 -5.98
N LEU A 68 -4.73 -11.87 -6.55
CA LEU A 68 -4.13 -10.95 -7.52
C LEU A 68 -5.02 -10.75 -8.75
N ARG A 69 -5.34 -11.83 -9.48
CA ARG A 69 -6.22 -11.78 -10.66
C ARG A 69 -7.56 -11.09 -10.34
N ARG A 70 -8.19 -11.47 -9.23
CA ARG A 70 -9.49 -10.93 -8.83
C ARG A 70 -9.41 -9.44 -8.51
N PHE A 71 -8.34 -8.99 -7.84
CA PHE A 71 -8.12 -7.58 -7.53
C PHE A 71 -7.98 -6.76 -8.81
N TYR A 72 -7.08 -7.18 -9.72
CA TYR A 72 -6.81 -6.43 -10.95
C TYR A 72 -7.88 -6.55 -12.03
N SER A 73 -8.79 -7.51 -11.90
CA SER A 73 -10.02 -7.56 -12.70
C SER A 73 -10.99 -6.41 -12.37
N ALA A 74 -10.82 -5.77 -11.21
CA ALA A 74 -11.73 -4.73 -10.73
C ALA A 74 -11.05 -3.36 -10.51
N ILE A 75 -9.75 -3.33 -10.24
CA ILE A 75 -8.97 -2.11 -9.98
C ILE A 75 -7.69 -2.16 -10.83
N GLY A 76 -7.42 -1.12 -11.62
CA GLY A 76 -6.18 -1.01 -12.40
C GLY A 76 -4.97 -0.69 -11.53
N SER A 77 -5.10 0.32 -10.67
CA SER A 77 -4.15 0.73 -9.65
C SER A 77 -4.88 1.42 -8.51
N LEU A 78 -4.23 1.50 -7.34
CA LEU A 78 -4.83 2.04 -6.12
C LEU A 78 -3.83 2.93 -5.38
N THR A 79 -4.17 4.20 -5.22
CA THR A 79 -3.46 5.13 -4.34
C THR A 79 -4.27 5.30 -3.05
N LEU A 80 -3.67 4.97 -1.91
CA LEU A 80 -4.30 5.11 -0.61
C LEU A 80 -3.81 6.35 0.13
N TYR A 81 -4.73 7.02 0.84
CA TYR A 81 -4.45 8.16 1.70
C TYR A 81 -3.83 9.35 0.94
N HIS A 82 -4.33 9.61 -0.27
CA HIS A 82 -3.88 10.71 -1.11
C HIS A 82 -4.37 12.06 -0.58
N VAL A 83 -3.45 13.02 -0.49
CA VAL A 83 -3.71 14.41 -0.10
C VAL A 83 -3.49 15.31 -1.31
N ALA A 84 -4.58 15.71 -1.95
CA ALA A 84 -4.56 16.48 -3.20
C ALA A 84 -3.77 17.80 -3.14
N ALA A 85 -3.66 18.42 -1.97
CA ALA A 85 -2.95 19.69 -1.81
C ALA A 85 -1.42 19.57 -1.97
N SER A 86 -0.85 18.40 -1.70
CA SER A 86 0.60 18.16 -1.75
C SER A 86 0.98 16.98 -2.65
N ASP A 87 0.01 16.29 -3.22
CA ASP A 87 0.17 15.03 -3.97
C ASP A 87 0.82 13.89 -3.17
N GLU A 88 0.84 14.02 -1.84
CA GLU A 88 1.36 13.01 -0.93
C GLU A 88 0.38 11.85 -0.81
N ALA A 89 0.89 10.62 -0.68
CA ALA A 89 0.08 9.43 -0.51
C ALA A 89 0.74 8.42 0.44
N GLY A 90 -0.09 7.64 1.13
CA GLY A 90 0.38 6.66 2.11
C GLY A 90 0.86 5.36 1.50
N ALA A 91 0.24 4.93 0.40
CA ALA A 91 0.60 3.71 -0.32
C ALA A 91 0.15 3.80 -1.78
N TYR A 92 0.92 3.20 -2.68
CA TYR A 92 0.57 3.03 -4.08
C TYR A 92 0.66 1.54 -4.45
N ILE A 93 -0.47 0.95 -4.88
CA ILE A 93 -0.53 -0.38 -5.47
C ILE A 93 -0.58 -0.20 -6.99
N ALA A 94 0.48 -0.63 -7.66
CA ALA A 94 0.74 -0.31 -9.04
C ALA A 94 0.00 -1.24 -10.00
N SER A 95 -0.31 -0.73 -11.19
CA SER A 95 -0.87 -1.58 -12.24
C SER A 95 0.13 -2.64 -12.71
N PRO A 96 -0.32 -3.80 -13.23
CA PRO A 96 0.58 -4.84 -13.72
C PRO A 96 1.55 -4.36 -14.81
N ALA A 97 1.13 -3.38 -15.61
CA ALA A 97 1.97 -2.75 -16.63
C ALA A 97 3.20 -2.02 -16.05
N GLN A 98 3.20 -1.70 -14.75
CA GLN A 98 4.29 -0.99 -14.07
C GLN A 98 5.23 -1.92 -13.30
N TRP A 99 4.88 -3.20 -13.11
CA TRP A 99 5.66 -4.11 -12.25
C TRP A 99 7.10 -4.30 -12.74
N ALA A 100 7.32 -4.41 -14.05
CA ALA A 100 8.68 -4.56 -14.58
C ALA A 100 9.56 -3.33 -14.28
N SER A 101 9.00 -2.12 -14.35
CA SER A 101 9.73 -0.89 -14.00
C SER A 101 10.01 -0.85 -12.50
N LEU A 102 9.01 -1.17 -11.67
CA LEU A 102 9.19 -1.20 -10.22
C LEU A 102 10.19 -2.25 -9.77
N GLN A 103 10.18 -3.43 -10.40
CA GLN A 103 11.16 -4.48 -10.14
C GLN A 103 12.57 -4.01 -10.49
N HIS A 104 12.73 -3.31 -11.61
CA HIS A 104 14.02 -2.74 -12.01
C HIS A 104 14.50 -1.69 -11.00
N ASP A 105 13.64 -0.75 -10.61
CA ASP A 105 13.98 0.30 -9.64
C ASP A 105 14.34 -0.30 -8.27
N PHE A 106 13.59 -1.31 -7.83
CA PHE A 106 13.86 -2.05 -6.60
C PHE A 106 15.21 -2.77 -6.66
N LEU A 107 15.48 -3.53 -7.73
CA LEU A 107 16.73 -4.28 -7.88
C LEU A 107 17.95 -3.35 -8.03
N GLY A 108 17.77 -2.18 -8.66
CA GLY A 108 18.79 -1.14 -8.75
C GLY A 108 19.31 -0.69 -7.39
N GLY A 109 18.47 -0.76 -6.35
CA GLY A 109 18.86 -0.44 -4.97
C GLY A 109 19.88 -1.39 -4.35
N PHE A 110 20.11 -2.57 -4.95
CA PHE A 110 21.08 -3.56 -4.47
C PHE A 110 22.34 -3.66 -5.34
N GLU A 111 22.44 -2.86 -6.42
CA GLU A 111 23.60 -2.88 -7.29
C GLU A 111 24.88 -2.51 -6.53
N GLY A 112 25.89 -3.39 -6.60
CA GLY A 112 27.18 -3.18 -5.94
C GLY A 112 27.22 -3.56 -4.46
N MET A 113 26.14 -4.11 -3.90
CA MET A 113 26.17 -4.70 -2.56
C MET A 113 27.03 -5.96 -2.53
N SER A 114 27.72 -6.18 -1.41
CA SER A 114 28.56 -7.35 -1.23
C SER A 114 27.70 -8.59 -0.91
N ALA A 115 28.23 -9.79 -1.15
CA ALA A 115 27.54 -11.03 -0.76
C ALA A 115 27.32 -11.18 0.76
N GLN A 116 27.98 -10.34 1.57
CA GLN A 116 27.78 -10.28 3.01
C GLN A 116 26.55 -9.44 3.39
N ASP A 117 26.28 -8.38 2.63
CA ASP A 117 25.13 -7.49 2.82
C ASP A 117 23.89 -8.00 2.06
N TRP A 118 24.11 -8.84 1.05
CA TRP A 118 23.09 -9.37 0.16
C TRP A 118 23.42 -10.80 -0.27
N SER A 119 22.81 -11.79 0.36
CA SER A 119 23.15 -13.19 0.10
C SER A 119 22.47 -13.74 -1.15
N ALA A 120 22.96 -14.87 -1.66
CA ALA A 120 22.30 -15.60 -2.74
C ALA A 120 20.89 -16.11 -2.36
N GLU A 121 20.66 -16.33 -1.05
CA GLU A 121 19.34 -16.71 -0.53
C GLU A 121 18.36 -15.53 -0.58
N ASP A 122 18.81 -14.33 -0.20
CA ASP A 122 18.00 -13.11 -0.30
C ASP A 122 17.63 -12.81 -1.75
N GLN A 123 18.59 -12.97 -2.65
CA GLN A 123 18.36 -12.82 -4.08
C GLN A 123 17.33 -13.83 -4.60
N ALA A 124 17.50 -15.12 -4.29
CA ALA A 124 16.55 -16.16 -4.71
C ALA A 124 15.15 -15.93 -4.11
N TRP A 125 15.09 -15.40 -2.89
CA TRP A 125 13.82 -15.01 -2.29
C TRP A 125 13.19 -13.88 -3.11
N ILE A 126 13.89 -12.81 -3.44
CA ILE A 126 13.32 -11.72 -4.26
C ILE A 126 12.92 -12.15 -5.66
N GLU A 127 13.68 -13.03 -6.30
CA GLU A 127 13.35 -13.51 -7.65
C GLU A 127 12.01 -14.25 -7.69
N ALA A 128 11.57 -14.81 -6.57
CA ALA A 128 10.26 -15.43 -6.40
C ALA A 128 9.15 -14.44 -5.95
N CYS A 129 9.47 -13.15 -5.85
CA CYS A 129 8.53 -12.08 -5.52
C CYS A 129 8.24 -11.19 -6.74
N CYS A 130 7.04 -10.63 -6.78
CA CYS A 130 6.68 -9.54 -7.68
C CYS A 130 6.58 -8.24 -6.88
N VAL A 131 7.26 -7.18 -7.31
CA VAL A 131 7.05 -5.83 -6.75
C VAL A 131 5.71 -5.28 -7.26
N ILE A 132 4.74 -5.15 -6.36
CA ILE A 132 3.35 -4.78 -6.68
C ILE A 132 3.00 -3.34 -6.31
N GLY A 133 3.91 -2.61 -5.66
CA GLY A 133 3.63 -1.25 -5.22
C GLY A 133 4.75 -0.64 -4.40
N THR A 134 4.52 0.57 -3.91
CA THR A 134 5.50 1.37 -3.17
C THR A 134 4.85 2.17 -2.06
N GLU A 135 5.65 2.54 -1.07
CA GLU A 135 5.38 3.76 -0.30
C GLU A 135 5.99 4.93 -1.10
N PRO A 136 5.17 5.90 -1.56
CA PRO A 136 5.68 6.97 -2.39
C PRO A 136 6.82 7.75 -1.72
N HIS A 137 7.85 8.09 -2.52
CA HIS A 137 9.00 8.93 -2.11
C HIS A 137 9.93 8.36 -1.03
N THR A 138 9.78 7.11 -0.62
CA THR A 138 10.66 6.49 0.40
C THR A 138 11.72 5.54 -0.16
N GLY A 139 11.46 4.98 -1.35
CA GLY A 139 12.18 3.80 -1.83
C GLY A 139 11.70 2.49 -1.17
N ASN A 140 10.66 2.50 -0.34
CA ASN A 140 10.12 1.26 0.22
C ASN A 140 9.11 0.65 -0.77
N TYR A 141 9.11 -0.68 -0.83
CA TYR A 141 8.34 -1.44 -1.81
C TYR A 141 7.37 -2.40 -1.12
N PHE A 142 6.28 -2.71 -1.82
CA PHE A 142 5.40 -3.83 -1.49
C PHE A 142 5.69 -4.96 -2.45
N LEU A 143 5.99 -6.13 -1.91
CA LEU A 143 6.29 -7.34 -2.67
C LEU A 143 5.19 -8.36 -2.42
N MET A 144 4.82 -9.11 -3.44
CA MET A 144 3.98 -10.29 -3.30
C MET A 144 4.78 -11.53 -3.66
N ARG A 145 4.72 -12.54 -2.80
CA ARG A 145 5.28 -13.85 -3.10
C ARG A 145 4.49 -14.51 -4.23
N MET A 146 5.17 -14.97 -5.27
CA MET A 146 4.51 -15.60 -6.43
C MET A 146 4.54 -17.13 -6.36
N GLU A 147 5.50 -17.70 -5.64
CA GLU A 147 5.77 -19.12 -5.56
C GLU A 147 6.18 -19.54 -4.13
N GLY A 148 6.01 -20.82 -3.79
CA GLY A 148 6.32 -21.37 -2.47
C GLY A 148 5.09 -21.52 -1.57
N ASP A 149 5.35 -21.93 -0.32
CA ASP A 149 4.29 -22.21 0.68
C ASP A 149 3.53 -20.93 1.11
N ASP A 150 4.18 -19.77 0.96
CA ASP A 150 3.68 -18.43 1.24
C ASP A 150 3.24 -17.69 -0.04
N ALA A 151 3.05 -18.39 -1.17
CA ALA A 151 2.57 -17.78 -2.40
C ALA A 151 1.27 -16.98 -2.18
N GLY A 152 1.29 -15.70 -2.54
CA GLY A 152 0.20 -14.74 -2.38
C GLY A 152 0.33 -13.83 -1.17
N TRP A 153 1.25 -14.11 -0.25
CA TRP A 153 1.55 -13.21 0.86
C TRP A 153 2.18 -11.91 0.35
N VAL A 154 1.81 -10.82 1.00
CA VAL A 154 2.35 -9.48 0.77
C VAL A 154 3.33 -9.14 1.88
N TYR A 155 4.46 -8.57 1.48
CA TYR A 155 5.54 -8.09 2.33
C TYR A 155 5.76 -6.61 2.07
N SER A 156 6.20 -5.88 3.10
CA SER A 156 6.80 -4.55 2.89
C SER A 156 8.30 -4.62 3.09
N PHE A 157 9.03 -3.99 2.18
CA PHE A 157 10.48 -3.88 2.25
C PHE A 157 10.90 -2.46 2.61
N THR A 158 11.83 -2.32 3.55
CA THR A 158 12.42 -1.03 3.92
C THR A 158 13.89 -0.94 3.49
N HIS A 159 14.25 0.06 2.68
CA HIS A 159 15.65 0.24 2.26
C HIS A 159 16.58 0.62 3.42
N ALA A 160 16.07 1.29 4.44
CA ALA A 160 16.89 1.76 5.56
C ALA A 160 17.41 0.63 6.45
N GLY A 161 16.67 -0.49 6.55
CA GLY A 161 17.05 -1.67 7.33
C GLY A 161 17.37 -2.90 6.50
N LEU A 162 17.04 -2.90 5.20
CA LEU A 162 17.00 -4.09 4.34
C LEU A 162 16.08 -5.18 4.91
N GLU A 163 14.98 -4.76 5.53
CA GLU A 163 14.06 -5.64 6.25
C GLU A 163 12.81 -5.93 5.41
N PHE A 164 12.33 -7.18 5.50
CA PHE A 164 11.06 -7.62 4.94
C PHE A 164 10.10 -7.94 6.07
N ASP A 165 8.99 -7.20 6.14
CA ASP A 165 7.92 -7.43 7.10
C ASP A 165 6.74 -8.12 6.43
N GLU A 166 6.24 -9.20 7.03
CA GLU A 166 4.99 -9.84 6.62
C GLU A 166 3.80 -8.90 6.86
N GLU A 167 3.08 -8.58 5.79
CA GLU A 167 1.97 -7.64 5.87
C GLU A 167 0.62 -8.33 5.93
N ALA A 168 0.34 -9.23 4.99
CA ALA A 168 -0.94 -9.92 4.89
C ALA A 168 -0.87 -11.15 3.97
N PRO A 169 -1.77 -12.14 4.11
CA PRO A 169 -1.75 -13.37 3.30
C PRO A 169 -2.29 -13.22 1.86
N SER A 170 -2.69 -12.01 1.45
CA SER A 170 -3.22 -11.73 0.11
C SER A 170 -3.24 -10.23 -0.17
N LEU A 171 -3.29 -9.82 -1.45
CA LEU A 171 -3.43 -8.40 -1.81
C LEU A 171 -4.73 -7.78 -1.26
N PRO A 172 -5.91 -8.43 -1.37
CA PRO A 172 -7.13 -7.88 -0.76
C PRO A 172 -7.02 -7.72 0.76
N ALA A 173 -6.42 -8.70 1.47
CA ALA A 173 -6.22 -8.61 2.90
C ALA A 173 -5.23 -7.48 3.28
N PHE A 174 -4.20 -7.26 2.45
CA PHE A 174 -3.27 -6.15 2.63
C PHE A 174 -3.97 -4.80 2.50
N VAL A 175 -4.79 -4.63 1.46
CA VAL A 175 -5.58 -3.39 1.28
C VAL A 175 -6.58 -3.21 2.43
N GLU A 176 -7.23 -4.28 2.89
CA GLU A 176 -8.11 -4.20 4.07
C GLU A 176 -7.37 -3.81 5.36
N LYS A 177 -6.15 -4.33 5.56
CA LYS A 177 -5.26 -3.95 6.66
C LYS A 177 -4.95 -2.45 6.58
N LEU A 178 -4.56 -1.95 5.41
CA LEU A 178 -4.26 -0.55 5.19
C LEU A 178 -5.48 0.36 5.39
N LEU A 179 -6.71 -0.09 5.09
CA LEU A 179 -7.95 0.65 5.33
C LEU A 179 -8.44 0.63 6.80
N THR A 180 -7.72 -0.04 7.69
CA THR A 180 -8.12 -0.17 9.10
C THR A 180 -7.37 0.86 9.93
N VAL A 181 -8.02 1.98 10.22
CA VAL A 181 -7.42 3.09 10.98
C VAL A 181 -7.14 2.67 12.43
N ASN A 182 -5.86 2.67 12.79
CA ASN A 182 -5.36 2.37 14.13
C ASN A 182 -3.98 3.03 14.36
N ASN A 183 -3.39 2.86 15.54
CA ASN A 183 -2.10 3.46 15.89
C ASN A 183 -0.94 2.92 15.02
N SER A 184 -0.98 1.66 14.61
CA SER A 184 0.07 1.09 13.75
C SER A 184 0.05 1.71 12.35
N LEU A 185 -1.13 1.88 11.75
CA LEU A 185 -1.27 2.62 10.50
C LEU A 185 -0.80 4.07 10.67
N ALA A 186 -1.20 4.75 11.75
CA ALA A 186 -0.77 6.12 12.01
C ALA A 186 0.76 6.24 12.07
N ARG A 187 1.42 5.32 12.79
CA ARG A 187 2.89 5.24 12.86
C ARG A 187 3.54 4.99 11.51
N ARG A 188 3.01 4.03 10.75
CA ARG A 188 3.48 3.75 9.39
C ARG A 188 3.46 5.03 8.56
N LEU A 189 2.29 5.64 8.40
CA LEU A 189 2.12 6.86 7.61
C LEU A 189 2.98 8.03 8.11
N ALA A 190 3.14 8.19 9.42
CA ALA A 190 3.96 9.27 9.98
C ALA A 190 5.46 9.11 9.72
N TYR A 191 5.92 7.87 9.54
CA TYR A 191 7.33 7.59 9.28
C TYR A 191 7.77 8.15 7.92
N HIS A 192 6.91 8.04 6.91
CA HIS A 192 7.26 8.46 5.54
C HIS A 192 6.53 9.69 5.01
N MET A 193 5.29 9.97 5.42
CA MET A 193 4.56 11.10 4.86
C MET A 193 5.06 12.42 5.42
N ARG A 194 5.42 13.35 4.53
CA ARG A 194 5.83 14.71 4.87
C ARG A 194 5.03 15.70 4.03
N PHE A 195 4.26 16.56 4.68
CA PHE A 195 3.48 17.55 3.96
C PHE A 195 4.26 18.86 3.92
N SER A 196 4.61 19.31 2.72
CA SER A 196 5.37 20.53 2.50
C SER A 196 4.51 21.63 1.88
N GLU A 197 4.71 22.86 2.35
CA GLU A 197 4.10 24.08 1.82
C GLU A 197 5.20 25.11 1.52
N ASP A 198 4.85 26.17 0.77
CA ASP A 198 5.73 27.29 0.48
C ASP A 198 7.10 26.89 -0.10
N GLY A 199 7.10 25.91 -1.02
CA GLY A 199 8.32 25.37 -1.61
C GLY A 199 9.23 24.63 -0.61
N GLY A 200 8.64 24.03 0.43
CA GLY A 200 9.35 23.23 1.43
C GLY A 200 9.77 24.00 2.68
N ARG A 201 9.45 25.30 2.79
CA ARG A 201 9.78 26.12 3.97
C ARG A 201 8.98 25.73 5.21
N THR A 202 7.73 25.31 5.00
CA THR A 202 6.86 24.85 6.07
C THR A 202 6.63 23.36 5.88
N GLN A 203 7.03 22.57 6.88
CA GLN A 203 6.84 21.12 6.87
C GLN A 203 5.98 20.68 8.04
N TRP A 204 5.11 19.73 7.75
CA TRP A 204 4.16 19.18 8.70
C TRP A 204 4.35 17.67 8.80
N THR A 205 4.34 17.16 10.04
CA THR A 205 4.34 15.73 10.35
C THR A 205 2.95 15.29 10.74
N LEU A 206 2.56 14.07 10.38
CA LEU A 206 1.35 13.44 10.90
C LEU A 206 1.46 13.32 12.42
N HIS A 207 0.35 13.53 13.12
CA HIS A 207 0.20 13.28 14.57
C HIS A 207 -0.95 12.30 14.83
N SER A 208 -2.05 12.42 14.10
CA SER A 208 -3.13 11.42 14.12
C SER A 208 -3.87 11.36 12.78
N ILE A 209 -4.57 10.26 12.56
CA ILE A 209 -5.48 10.03 11.44
C ILE A 209 -6.88 9.77 11.98
N HIS A 210 -7.89 10.31 11.31
CA HIS A 210 -9.31 10.14 11.64
C HIS A 210 -10.06 9.82 10.36
N ASP A 211 -10.88 8.77 10.36
CA ASP A 211 -11.72 8.41 9.22
C ASP A 211 -13.20 8.82 9.39
N ASN A 212 -14.00 8.58 8.37
CA ASN A 212 -15.42 8.85 8.32
C ASN A 212 -16.29 7.82 9.07
N THR A 213 -15.69 6.77 9.65
CA THR A 213 -16.37 5.81 10.53
C THR A 213 -16.23 6.20 12.00
N GLY A 214 -15.37 7.18 12.31
CA GLY A 214 -15.04 7.61 13.66
C GLY A 214 -13.82 6.90 14.24
N ALA A 215 -13.15 6.04 13.48
CA ALA A 215 -11.91 5.41 13.90
C ALA A 215 -10.77 6.45 13.92
N CYS A 216 -9.86 6.26 14.86
CA CYS A 216 -8.73 7.16 15.08
C CYS A 216 -7.45 6.37 15.37
N GLY A 217 -6.38 6.74 14.68
CA GLY A 217 -5.02 6.29 14.95
C GLY A 217 -4.17 7.45 15.40
N ARG A 218 -3.35 7.25 16.44
CA ARG A 218 -2.50 8.30 17.01
C ARG A 218 -1.05 7.82 17.10
N LEU A 219 -0.14 8.75 16.90
CA LEU A 219 1.21 8.61 17.42
C LEU A 219 1.10 8.85 18.93
N GLU A 220 1.30 7.82 19.73
CA GLU A 220 1.40 8.02 21.18
C GLU A 220 2.56 8.99 21.47
N ALA A 221 2.36 9.85 22.47
CA ALA A 221 3.36 10.81 22.93
C ALA A 221 4.49 10.12 23.71
#